data_AF-A0A3M2DMC2-F1
#
_entry.id   AF-A0A3M2DMC2-F1
#
_cell.length_a   1.000
_cell.length_b   1.000
_cell.length_c   1.000
_cell.angle_alpha   90.00
_cell.angle_beta   90.00
_cell.angle_gamma   90.00
#
_symmetry.space_group_name_H-M   'P 1'
#
loop_
_entity.id
_entity.type
_entity.pdbx_description
1 polymer ?
#
loop_
_entity_poly.entity_id
_entity_poly.type
_entity_poly.pdbx_seq_one_letter_code
_entity_poly.pdbx_strand_id
1 'polypeptide(L)'
;MLEGDLTERESLRDLHVDTPRVVLNLARVRYINSEGSRRLLQFLDELPATDVVAELAPPAVVDLLNLVPALASKLSVTSVIVPVECPNCLTEGDVRARVTPGRVPEVDLPTCDECGARMEMAVLPDRYFAFLTA
;
A
#
# COMPACT_ATOMS: atom_id res chain seq x y z
N MET A 1 21.72 10.47 20.41
CA MET A 1 23.06 10.13 20.94
C MET A 1 22.88 9.77 22.40
N LEU A 2 23.29 8.57 22.82
CA LEU A 2 23.27 8.19 24.24
C LEU A 2 24.53 8.75 24.89
N GLU A 3 24.38 9.48 25.99
CA GLU A 3 25.48 10.05 26.78
C GLU A 3 25.17 9.89 28.27
N GLY A 4 26.22 9.88 29.12
CA GLY A 4 26.08 9.76 30.57
C GLY A 4 25.93 8.32 31.09
N ASP A 5 25.49 8.20 32.35
CA ASP A 5 25.30 6.90 33.02
C ASP A 5 23.99 6.23 32.56
N LEU A 6 24.07 4.95 32.20
CA LEU A 6 22.94 4.08 31.87
C LEU A 6 22.71 3.14 33.05
N THR A 7 21.78 3.49 33.94
CA THR A 7 21.39 2.70 35.13
C THR A 7 19.95 2.18 34.97
N GLU A 8 19.41 1.55 36.00
CA GLU A 8 18.03 1.07 36.03
C GLU A 8 16.97 2.19 36.07
N ARG A 9 17.39 3.44 36.22
CA ARG A 9 16.52 4.61 36.41
C ARG A 9 16.21 5.35 35.11
N GLU A 10 17.01 5.11 34.07
CA GLU A 10 16.90 5.77 32.77
C GLU A 10 15.89 5.04 31.89
N SER A 11 14.99 5.81 31.28
CA SER A 11 14.01 5.29 30.32
C SER A 11 14.57 5.41 28.91
N LEU A 12 14.87 4.28 28.28
CA LEU A 12 15.23 4.22 26.85
C LEU A 12 14.02 4.33 25.91
N ARG A 13 12.81 4.56 26.44
CA ARG A 13 11.56 4.60 25.65
C ARG A 13 11.55 5.71 24.59
N ASP A 14 12.34 6.76 24.80
CA ASP A 14 12.42 7.90 23.89
C ASP A 14 13.62 7.83 22.93
N LEU A 15 14.38 6.72 22.96
CA LEU A 15 15.50 6.52 22.04
C LEU A 15 14.98 6.31 20.62
N HIS A 16 15.30 7.26 19.74
CA HIS A 16 15.00 7.16 18.32
C HIS A 16 16.17 6.47 17.61
N VAL A 17 15.86 5.38 16.91
CA VAL A 17 16.79 4.69 16.03
C VAL A 17 16.47 5.12 14.60
N ASP A 18 17.39 5.82 13.95
CA ASP A 18 17.25 6.15 12.52
C ASP A 18 17.38 4.88 11.71
N THR A 19 16.25 4.38 11.23
CA THR A 19 16.18 3.17 10.42
C THR A 19 16.20 3.50 8.93
N PRO A 20 16.99 2.78 8.12
CA PRO A 20 16.99 3.00 6.68
C PRO A 20 15.60 2.68 6.13
N ARG A 21 14.97 3.71 5.55
CA ARG A 21 13.65 3.63 4.93
C ARG A 21 13.79 3.51 3.41
N VAL A 22 13.06 2.55 2.83
CA VAL A 22 12.99 2.36 1.37
C VAL A 22 11.58 2.71 0.90
N VAL A 23 11.46 3.53 -0.14
CA VAL A 23 10.17 3.85 -0.77
C VAL A 23 10.11 3.20 -2.15
N LEU A 24 9.15 2.30 -2.33
CA LEU A 24 8.85 1.62 -3.58
C LEU A 24 7.68 2.33 -4.26
N ASN A 25 7.94 3.04 -5.36
CA ASN A 25 6.90 3.57 -6.22
C ASN A 25 6.46 2.48 -7.22
N LEU A 26 5.21 2.03 -7.10
CA LEU A 26 4.68 0.89 -7.85
C LEU A 26 3.76 1.31 -9.02
N ALA A 27 3.62 2.61 -9.29
CA ALA A 27 2.63 3.14 -10.24
C ALA A 27 2.71 2.56 -11.66
N ARG A 28 3.89 2.05 -12.07
CA ARG A 28 4.12 1.50 -13.42
C ARG A 28 4.13 -0.03 -13.45
N VAL A 29 3.83 -0.70 -12.34
CA VAL A 29 3.69 -2.15 -12.28
C VAL A 29 2.36 -2.53 -12.92
N ARG A 30 2.41 -3.23 -14.06
CA ARG A 30 1.19 -3.60 -14.81
C ARG A 30 0.72 -5.02 -14.52
N TYR A 31 1.64 -5.89 -14.12
CA TYR A 31 1.38 -7.31 -13.96
C TYR A 31 2.46 -7.94 -13.07
N ILE A 32 2.04 -8.86 -12.20
CA ILE A 32 2.92 -9.71 -11.41
C ILE A 32 2.39 -11.14 -11.49
N ASN A 33 3.27 -12.09 -11.81
CA ASN A 33 2.98 -13.52 -11.71
C ASN A 33 3.62 -14.13 -10.45
N SER A 34 3.46 -15.45 -10.29
CA SER A 34 4.02 -16.20 -9.16
C SER A 34 5.54 -16.09 -9.00
N GLU A 35 6.29 -16.05 -10.10
CA GLU A 35 7.75 -15.87 -10.04
C GLU A 35 8.12 -14.45 -9.63
N GLY A 36 7.41 -13.45 -10.15
CA GLY A 36 7.60 -12.05 -9.78
C GLY A 36 7.31 -11.80 -8.31
N SER A 37 6.23 -12.38 -7.76
CA SER A 37 5.91 -12.24 -6.35
C SER A 37 6.95 -12.90 -5.45
N ARG A 38 7.45 -14.10 -5.82
CA ARG A 38 8.53 -14.76 -5.07
C ARG A 38 9.81 -13.92 -5.06
N ARG A 39 10.22 -13.40 -6.21
CA ARG A 39 11.42 -12.55 -6.31
C ARG A 39 11.28 -11.24 -5.54
N LEU A 40 10.10 -10.63 -5.57
CA LEU A 40 9.82 -9.44 -4.77
C LEU A 40 9.94 -9.74 -3.28
N LEU A 41 9.38 -10.86 -2.83
CA LEU A 41 9.48 -11.27 -1.42
C LEU A 41 10.94 -11.49 -1.01
N GLN A 42 11.71 -12.23 -1.82
CA GLN A 42 13.13 -12.45 -1.58
C GLN A 42 13.92 -11.13 -1.51
N PHE A 43 13.65 -10.20 -2.43
CA PHE A 43 14.28 -8.88 -2.39
C PHE A 43 13.98 -8.15 -1.06
N LEU A 44 12.73 -8.20 -0.60
CA LEU A 44 12.34 -7.61 0.69
C LEU A 44 12.99 -8.30 1.89
N ASP A 45 13.25 -9.60 1.81
CA ASP A 45 13.99 -10.35 2.83
C ASP A 45 15.49 -9.97 2.90
N GLU A 46 16.06 -9.60 1.76
CA GLU A 46 17.48 -9.23 1.65
C GLU A 46 17.74 -7.74 1.95
N LEU A 47 16.69 -6.91 2.04
CA LEU A 47 16.84 -5.50 2.38
C LEU A 47 17.30 -5.35 3.83
N PRO A 48 18.37 -4.56 4.10
CA PRO A 48 18.74 -4.19 5.47
C PRO A 48 17.78 -3.15 6.08
N ALA A 49 16.77 -2.74 5.32
CA ALA A 49 15.75 -1.77 5.72
C ALA A 49 14.73 -2.42 6.66
N THR A 50 14.43 -1.73 7.75
CA THR A 50 13.38 -2.15 8.69
C THR A 50 12.05 -1.46 8.41
N ASP A 51 12.02 -0.48 7.49
CA ASP A 51 10.81 0.19 7.02
C ASP A 51 10.80 0.27 5.48
N VAL A 52 9.94 -0.54 4.85
CA VAL A 52 9.73 -0.52 3.40
C VAL A 52 8.31 -0.04 3.12
N VAL A 53 8.22 1.08 2.42
CA VAL A 53 6.96 1.77 2.11
C VAL A 53 6.60 1.58 0.65
N ALA A 54 5.39 1.13 0.36
CA ALA A 54 4.86 1.02 -0.99
C ALA A 54 3.90 2.18 -1.29
N GLU A 55 4.12 2.84 -2.42
CA GLU A 55 3.28 3.93 -2.92
C GLU A 55 2.67 3.58 -4.28
N LEU A 56 1.46 4.09 -4.52
CA LEU A 56 0.74 3.96 -5.78
C LEU A 56 0.60 2.50 -6.23
N ALA A 57 0.26 1.60 -5.30
CA ALA A 57 0.10 0.19 -5.59
C ALA A 57 -1.10 -0.04 -6.54
N PRO A 58 -0.88 -0.54 -7.77
CA PRO A 58 -1.94 -0.77 -8.73
C PRO A 58 -2.76 -2.04 -8.39
N PRO A 59 -3.91 -2.27 -9.05
CA PRO A 59 -4.80 -3.41 -8.76
C PRO A 59 -4.07 -4.75 -8.74
N ALA A 60 -3.17 -5.00 -9.70
CA ALA A 60 -2.37 -6.23 -9.74
C ALA A 60 -1.48 -6.44 -8.49
N VAL A 61 -1.01 -5.36 -7.86
CA VAL A 61 -0.25 -5.44 -6.60
C VAL A 61 -1.19 -5.61 -5.42
N VAL A 62 -2.32 -4.90 -5.40
CA VAL A 62 -3.32 -5.03 -4.33
C VAL A 62 -3.87 -6.46 -4.27
N ASP A 63 -4.19 -7.06 -5.41
CA ASP A 63 -4.59 -8.47 -5.49
C ASP A 63 -3.51 -9.39 -4.90
N LEU A 64 -2.24 -9.13 -5.20
CA LEU A 64 -1.14 -9.90 -4.65
C LEU A 64 -1.00 -9.74 -3.13
N LEU A 65 -1.18 -8.52 -2.60
CA LEU A 65 -1.16 -8.26 -1.15
C LEU A 65 -2.29 -9.01 -0.43
N ASN A 66 -3.49 -9.04 -1.03
CA ASN A 66 -4.62 -9.80 -0.52
C ASN A 66 -4.38 -11.33 -0.57
N LEU A 67 -3.61 -11.82 -1.55
CA LEU A 67 -3.34 -13.25 -1.74
C LEU A 67 -2.12 -13.76 -0.96
N VAL A 68 -1.14 -12.90 -0.67
CA VAL A 68 0.15 -13.28 -0.07
C VAL A 68 0.39 -12.46 1.21
N PRO A 69 -0.11 -12.93 2.38
CA PRO A 69 0.03 -12.22 3.65
C PRO A 69 1.49 -11.91 4.03
N ALA A 70 2.43 -12.78 3.67
CA ALA A 70 3.86 -12.57 3.90
C ALA A 70 4.42 -11.34 3.16
N LEU A 71 3.81 -10.95 2.04
CA LEU A 71 4.19 -9.73 1.31
C LEU A 71 3.57 -8.50 2.00
N ALA A 72 2.29 -8.58 2.37
CA ALA A 72 1.59 -7.51 3.07
C ALA A 72 2.24 -7.16 4.43
N SER A 73 2.79 -8.15 5.14
CA SER A 73 3.47 -7.92 6.42
C SER A 73 4.84 -7.25 6.30
N LYS A 74 5.43 -7.22 5.10
CA LYS A 74 6.75 -6.63 4.83
C LYS A 74 6.69 -5.24 4.21
N LEU A 75 5.49 -4.78 3.82
CA LEU A 75 5.29 -3.52 3.13
C LEU A 75 4.28 -2.66 3.86
N SER A 76 4.68 -1.45 4.22
CA SER A 76 3.75 -0.41 4.64
C SER A 76 3.18 0.28 3.41
N VAL A 77 1.98 -0.09 2.98
CA VAL A 77 1.32 0.55 1.84
C VAL A 77 0.72 1.88 2.29
N THR A 78 1.02 2.97 1.58
CA THR A 78 0.50 4.32 1.91
C THR A 78 -0.44 4.87 0.85
N SER A 79 -0.38 4.35 -0.37
CA SER A 79 -1.35 4.69 -1.42
C SER A 79 -1.54 3.58 -2.44
N VAL A 80 -2.74 3.50 -3.00
CA VAL A 80 -3.15 2.53 -4.02
C VAL A 80 -3.81 3.24 -5.21
N ILE A 81 -3.88 2.56 -6.35
CA ILE A 81 -4.62 3.00 -7.54
C ILE A 81 -5.90 2.17 -7.62
N VAL A 82 -7.04 2.82 -7.35
CA VAL A 82 -8.36 2.20 -7.34
C VAL A 82 -8.97 2.33 -8.73
N PRO A 83 -9.38 1.22 -9.35
CA PRO A 83 -10.07 1.27 -10.64
C PRO A 83 -11.50 1.76 -10.42
N VAL A 84 -11.94 2.65 -11.29
CA VAL A 84 -13.28 3.25 -11.28
C VAL A 84 -13.95 3.08 -12.63
N GLU A 85 -15.26 3.00 -12.62
CA GLU A 85 -16.09 2.90 -13.83
C GLU A 85 -17.25 3.88 -13.74
N CYS A 86 -17.61 4.50 -14.86
CA CYS A 86 -18.82 5.28 -14.95
C CYS A 86 -20.04 4.37 -15.12
N PRO A 87 -21.04 4.41 -14.22
CA PRO A 87 -22.21 3.53 -14.30
C PRO A 87 -23.14 3.84 -15.49
N ASN A 88 -22.95 4.98 -16.16
CA ASN A 88 -23.82 5.41 -17.28
C ASN A 88 -23.20 5.11 -18.66
N CYS A 89 -21.92 5.38 -18.85
CA CYS A 89 -21.25 5.26 -20.15
C CYS A 89 -20.13 4.22 -20.19
N LEU A 90 -19.87 3.54 -19.06
CA LEU A 90 -18.86 2.48 -18.92
C LEU A 90 -17.41 2.93 -19.17
N THR A 91 -17.15 4.25 -19.15
CA THR A 91 -15.79 4.76 -19.18
C THR A 91 -15.06 4.32 -17.92
N GLU A 92 -13.95 3.60 -18.11
CA GLU A 92 -13.03 3.17 -17.06
C GLU A 92 -12.03 4.29 -16.73
N GLY A 93 -11.50 4.26 -15.51
CA GLY A 93 -10.45 5.15 -15.06
C GLY A 93 -9.77 4.65 -13.79
N ASP A 94 -8.81 5.42 -13.32
CA ASP A 94 -8.00 5.10 -12.14
C ASP A 94 -7.94 6.31 -11.21
N VAL A 95 -8.12 6.09 -9.91
CA VAL A 95 -8.01 7.14 -8.89
C VAL A 95 -7.03 6.74 -7.80
N ARG A 96 -6.25 7.72 -7.32
CA ARG A 96 -5.33 7.50 -6.21
C ARG A 96 -6.08 7.58 -4.88
N ALA A 97 -5.98 6.55 -4.06
CA ALA A 97 -6.43 6.58 -2.67
C ALA A 97 -5.23 6.52 -1.71
N ARG A 98 -5.27 7.32 -0.64
CA ARG A 98 -4.37 7.13 0.51
C ARG A 98 -4.95 6.06 1.41
N VAL A 99 -4.08 5.19 1.92
CA VAL A 99 -4.48 4.09 2.79
C VAL A 99 -3.75 4.16 4.13
N THR A 100 -4.35 3.57 5.15
CA THR A 100 -3.76 3.45 6.49
C THR A 100 -4.07 2.04 7.00
N PRO A 101 -3.09 1.32 7.59
CA PRO A 101 -3.34 0.02 8.17
C PRO A 101 -4.52 0.03 9.15
N GLY A 102 -5.32 -1.03 9.13
CA GLY A 102 -6.49 -1.23 9.98
C GLY A 102 -7.74 -0.46 9.58
N ARG A 103 -7.72 0.33 8.50
CA ARG A 103 -8.86 1.15 8.07
C ARG A 103 -9.12 1.06 6.57
N VAL A 104 -10.35 0.72 6.19
CA VAL A 104 -10.83 0.88 4.81
C VAL A 104 -10.92 2.37 4.49
N PRO A 105 -10.24 2.86 3.44
CA PRO A 105 -10.24 4.27 3.10
C PRO A 105 -11.58 4.71 2.47
N GLU A 106 -11.94 5.98 2.65
CA GLU A 106 -12.90 6.64 1.77
C GLU A 106 -12.16 7.08 0.50
N VAL A 107 -12.67 6.66 -0.65
CA VAL A 107 -12.10 7.00 -1.96
C VAL A 107 -12.82 8.23 -2.51
N ASP A 108 -12.06 9.26 -2.88
CA ASP A 108 -12.61 10.44 -3.54
C ASP A 108 -12.91 10.11 -5.01
N LEU A 109 -14.18 9.88 -5.31
CA LEU A 109 -14.64 9.45 -6.63
C LEU A 109 -14.93 10.67 -7.51
N PRO A 110 -14.28 10.78 -8.69
CA PRO A 110 -14.43 11.92 -9.58
C PRO A 110 -15.76 11.86 -10.34
N THR A 111 -16.06 12.97 -11.01
CA THR A 111 -17.07 13.02 -12.05
C THR A 111 -16.49 12.50 -13.37
N CYS A 112 -17.27 11.73 -14.11
CA CYS A 112 -16.91 11.22 -15.42
C CYS A 112 -16.79 12.37 -16.44
N ASP A 113 -15.65 12.44 -17.14
CA ASP A 113 -15.37 13.48 -18.13
C ASP A 113 -16.26 13.37 -19.39
N GLU A 114 -16.82 12.19 -19.68
CA GLU A 114 -17.61 11.95 -20.90
C GLU A 114 -19.10 12.32 -20.74
N CYS A 115 -19.70 12.02 -19.57
CA CYS A 115 -21.15 12.20 -19.38
C CYS A 115 -21.54 12.97 -18.10
N GLY A 116 -20.58 13.35 -17.26
CA GLY A 116 -20.85 14.13 -16.05
C GLY A 116 -21.46 13.36 -14.88
N ALA A 117 -21.65 12.04 -14.97
CA ALA A 117 -22.09 11.21 -13.85
C ALA A 117 -20.96 10.99 -12.83
N ARG A 118 -21.28 10.77 -11.56
CA ARG A 118 -20.29 10.38 -10.54
C ARG A 118 -19.77 8.98 -10.86
N MET A 119 -18.45 8.79 -10.85
CA MET A 119 -17.85 7.46 -11.04
C MET A 119 -18.01 6.61 -9.78
N GLU A 120 -17.95 5.29 -9.96
CA GLU A 120 -18.03 4.30 -8.88
C GLU A 120 -16.78 3.40 -8.90
N MET A 121 -16.47 2.74 -7.79
CA MET A 121 -15.38 1.77 -7.76
C MET A 121 -15.75 0.56 -8.64
N ALA A 122 -14.86 0.18 -9.56
CA ALA A 122 -15.03 -1.00 -10.41
C ALA A 122 -14.75 -2.33 -9.66
N VAL A 123 -14.50 -2.25 -8.35
CA VAL A 123 -14.13 -3.35 -7.47
C VAL A 123 -14.93 -3.26 -6.18
N LEU A 124 -15.11 -4.40 -5.51
CA LEU A 124 -15.76 -4.45 -4.20
C LEU A 124 -14.79 -3.92 -3.13
N PRO A 125 -15.12 -2.82 -2.41
CA PRO A 125 -14.21 -2.20 -1.44
C PRO A 125 -13.69 -3.17 -0.38
N ASP A 126 -14.58 -3.97 0.21
CA ASP A 126 -14.23 -4.93 1.27
C ASP A 126 -13.22 -6.00 0.80
N ARG A 127 -13.23 -6.35 -0.48
CA ARG A 127 -12.27 -7.29 -1.06
C ARG A 127 -10.97 -6.60 -1.45
N TYR A 128 -11.08 -5.43 -2.07
CA TYR A 128 -9.93 -4.69 -2.58
C TYR A 128 -9.01 -4.23 -1.44
N PHE A 129 -9.60 -3.77 -0.33
CA PHE A 129 -8.85 -3.27 0.83
C PHE A 129 -8.60 -4.31 1.93
N ALA A 130 -8.88 -5.60 1.70
CA ALA A 130 -8.80 -6.65 2.73
C ALA A 130 -7.41 -6.76 3.37
N PHE A 131 -6.33 -6.52 2.60
CA PHE A 131 -4.95 -6.55 3.08
C PHE A 131 -4.66 -5.51 4.16
N LEU A 132 -5.47 -4.45 4.30
CA LEU A 132 -5.29 -3.44 5.35
C LEU A 132 -5.71 -3.97 6.72
N THR A 133 -6.54 -5.01 6.77
CA THR A 133 -7.10 -5.56 8.02
C THR A 133 -6.65 -7.00 8.29
N ALA A 134 -5.77 -7.54 7.45
CA ALA A 134 -5.27 -8.91 7.52
C ALA A 134 -4.15 -9.08 8.56
#